data_AF-A0A3S1GGF0-F1
#
_entry.id   AF-A0A3S1GGF0-F1
#
_cell.length_a   1.000
_cell.length_b   1.000
_cell.length_c   1.000
_cell.angle_alpha   90.00
_cell.angle_beta   90.00
_cell.angle_gamma   90.00
#
_symmetry.space_group_name_H-M   'P 1'
#
loop_
_entity.id
_entity.type
_entity.pdbx_description
1 polymer ?
#
loop_
_entity_poly.entity_id
_entity_poly.type
_entity_poly.pdbx_seq_one_letter_code
_entity_poly.pdbx_strand_id
1 'polypeptide(L)' 'MKFTLSWLKDHLETDASLAEIVERLTAIGLEVEHVDDKSGLKPFVIAKVLTAVQHPDADRLRVLTVDTGDGKPPVQVVCG' A
#
# COMPACT_ATOMS: atom_id res chain seq x y z
N MET A 1 -10.50 16.33 -3.22
CA MET A 1 -9.89 15.47 -4.28
C MET A 1 -8.63 14.82 -3.72
N LYS A 2 -8.28 13.59 -4.12
CA LYS A 2 -7.06 12.90 -3.66
C LYS A 2 -6.16 12.55 -4.83
N PHE A 3 -4.85 12.68 -4.64
CA PHE A 3 -3.83 12.24 -5.59
C PHE A 3 -2.55 11.90 -4.81
N THR A 4 -1.61 11.20 -5.46
CA THR A 4 -0.33 10.86 -4.83
C THR A 4 0.73 11.91 -5.15
N LEU A 5 1.71 12.08 -4.24
CA LEU A 5 2.85 12.96 -4.50
C LEU A 5 3.65 12.51 -5.73
N SER A 6 3.75 11.21 -5.98
CA SER A 6 4.43 10.67 -7.17
C SER A 6 3.74 11.14 -8.45
N TRP A 7 2.41 11.03 -8.54
CA TRP A 7 1.64 11.47 -9.69
C TRP A 7 1.79 12.97 -9.94
N LEU A 8 1.80 13.80 -8.89
CA LEU A 8 2.04 15.22 -9.03
C LEU A 8 3.43 15.51 -9.65
N LYS A 9 4.46 14.77 -9.22
CA LYS A 9 5.83 14.93 -9.73
C LYS A 9 6.00 14.49 -11.18
N ASP A 10 5.13 13.62 -11.69
CA ASP A 10 5.10 13.28 -13.12
C ASP A 10 4.68 14.48 -14.00
N HIS A 11 4.05 15.50 -13.41
CA HIS A 11 3.55 16.70 -14.08
C HIS A 11 4.22 18.01 -13.61
N LEU A 12 5.08 17.93 -12.58
CA LEU A 12 5.70 19.09 -11.95
C LEU A 12 7.16 18.76 -11.59
N GLU A 13 8.10 19.37 -12.31
CA GLU A 13 9.52 19.32 -11.97
C GLU A 13 9.81 20.27 -10.79
N THR A 14 10.21 19.71 -9.65
CA THR A 14 10.52 20.50 -8.45
C THR A 14 11.32 19.69 -7.42
N ASP A 15 12.18 20.39 -6.67
CA ASP A 15 12.87 19.86 -5.49
C ASP A 15 12.16 20.19 -4.16
N ALA A 16 10.99 20.84 -4.22
CA ALA A 16 10.23 21.23 -3.04
C ALA A 16 9.85 20.00 -2.19
N SER A 17 9.94 20.17 -0.87
CA SER A 17 9.49 19.19 0.11
C SER A 17 7.97 19.08 0.12
N LEU A 18 7.44 17.97 0.66
CA LEU A 18 6.00 17.78 0.81
C LEU A 18 5.34 18.91 1.62
N ALA A 19 6.02 19.40 2.66
CA ALA A 19 5.53 20.49 3.49
C ALA A 19 5.36 21.79 2.70
N GLU A 20 6.37 22.15 1.90
CA GLU A 20 6.33 23.34 1.04
C GLU A 20 5.23 23.24 -0.03
N ILE A 21 5.05 22.03 -0.61
CA ILE A 21 3.99 21.80 -1.60
C ILE A 21 2.61 21.99 -0.96
N VAL A 22 2.36 21.44 0.23
CA VAL A 22 1.08 21.57 0.94
C VAL A 22 0.79 23.03 1.31
N GLU A 23 1.80 23.76 1.79
CA GLU A 23 1.67 25.18 2.09
C GLU A 23 1.35 25.99 0.83
N ARG A 24 2.04 25.72 -0.28
CA ARG A 24 1.82 26.43 -1.55
C ARG A 24 0.45 26.16 -2.15
N LEU A 25 -0.03 24.91 -2.10
CA LEU A 25 -1.38 24.56 -2.54
C LEU A 25 -2.42 25.38 -1.76
N THR A 26 -2.29 25.43 -0.44
CA THR A 26 -3.20 26.22 0.42
C THR A 26 -3.11 27.71 0.10
N ALA A 27 -1.90 28.25 -0.11
CA ALA A 27 -1.68 29.66 -0.45
C ALA A 27 -2.31 30.09 -1.79
N ILE A 28 -2.48 29.17 -2.75
CA ILE A 28 -3.15 29.44 -4.03
C ILE A 28 -4.65 29.09 -4.01
N GLY A 29 -5.22 28.81 -2.84
CA GLY A 29 -6.64 28.52 -2.65
C GLY A 29 -7.03 27.05 -2.84
N LEU A 30 -6.05 26.14 -2.93
CA LEU A 30 -6.26 24.69 -2.96
C LEU A 30 -6.00 24.11 -1.57
N GLU A 31 -6.99 24.20 -0.69
CA GLU A 31 -6.88 23.73 0.69
C GLU A 31 -6.57 22.22 0.78
N VAL A 32 -5.61 21.89 1.66
CA VAL A 32 -5.21 20.51 1.93
C VAL A 32 -5.72 20.09 3.29
N GLU A 33 -6.82 19.33 3.31
CA GLU A 33 -7.44 18.85 4.55
C GLU A 33 -6.61 17.77 5.26
N HIS A 34 -5.96 16.88 4.50
CA HIS A 34 -5.27 15.72 5.06
C HIS A 34 -4.16 15.19 4.15
N VAL A 35 -3.10 14.66 4.77
CA VAL A 35 -2.01 13.94 4.10
C VAL A 35 -1.99 12.50 4.61
N ASP A 36 -2.31 11.55 3.73
CA ASP A 36 -2.30 10.12 4.04
C ASP A 36 -0.88 9.52 3.89
N ASP A 37 -0.12 9.40 4.99
CA ASP A 37 1.18 8.70 4.98
C ASP A 37 0.99 7.17 4.92
N LYS A 38 1.71 6.53 3.99
CA LYS A 38 1.70 5.07 3.77
C LYS A 38 2.94 4.36 4.31
N SER A 39 3.81 5.06 5.05
CA SER A 39 5.03 4.49 5.64
C SER A 39 4.78 3.28 6.54
N GLY A 40 3.59 3.13 7.12
CA GLY A 40 3.18 1.95 7.89
C GLY A 40 3.13 0.64 7.10
N LEU A 41 3.13 0.71 5.76
CA LEU A 41 3.15 -0.47 4.89
C LEU A 41 4.57 -1.03 4.65
N LYS A 42 5.62 -0.36 5.16
CA LYS A 42 7.02 -0.82 5.01
C LYS A 42 7.29 -2.28 5.40
N PRO A 43 6.67 -2.86 6.44
CA PRO A 43 6.92 -4.25 6.82
C PRO A 43 6.29 -5.30 5.88
N PHE A 44 5.43 -4.89 4.95
CA PHE A 44 4.73 -5.81 4.07
C PHE A 44 5.59 -6.17 2.85
N VAL A 45 5.47 -7.42 2.41
CA VAL A 45 6.18 -7.97 1.25
C VAL A 45 5.20 -8.54 0.24
N ILE A 46 5.62 -8.59 -1.03
CA ILE A 46 4.86 -9.26 -2.08
C ILE A 46 5.10 -10.76 -1.94
N ALA A 47 4.01 -11.54 -1.93
CA ALA A 47 4.05 -12.99 -1.86
C ALA A 47 3.20 -13.60 -2.99
N LYS A 48 3.53 -14.84 -3.37
CA LYS A 48 2.81 -15.60 -4.39
C LYS A 48 1.98 -16.70 -3.74
N VAL A 49 0.69 -16.75 -4.08
CA VAL A 49 -0.18 -17.86 -3.68
C VAL A 49 0.19 -19.12 -4.47
N LEU A 50 0.46 -20.22 -3.76
CA LEU A 50 0.74 -21.53 -4.35
C LEU A 50 -0.50 -22.41 -4.38
N THR A 51 -1.27 -22.44 -3.28
CA THR A 51 -2.51 -23.21 -3.16
C THR A 51 -3.54 -22.41 -2.35
N ALA A 52 -4.83 -22.71 -2.57
CA ALA A 52 -5.94 -22.11 -1.83
C ALA A 52 -7.11 -23.11 -1.73
N VAL A 53 -7.20 -23.83 -0.61
CA VAL A 53 -8.24 -24.85 -0.36
C VAL A 53 -9.28 -24.35 0.64
N GLN A 54 -10.50 -24.90 0.60
CA GLN A 54 -11.56 -24.56 1.55
C GLN A 54 -11.10 -24.85 2.99
N HIS A 55 -11.35 -23.93 3.93
CA HIS A 55 -11.08 -24.19 5.33
C HIS A 55 -12.05 -25.27 5.86
N PRO A 56 -11.56 -26.33 6.52
CA PRO A 56 -12.38 -27.47 6.96
C PRO A 56 -13.52 -27.06 7.90
N ASP A 57 -13.27 -26.07 8.76
CA ASP A 57 -14.21 -25.63 9.80
C ASP A 57 -14.84 -24.25 9.55
N ALA A 58 -14.67 -23.66 8.35
CA ALA A 58 -15.19 -22.32 8.08
C ALA A 58 -15.58 -22.13 6.62
N ASP A 59 -16.86 -21.85 6.37
CA ASP A 59 -17.43 -21.75 5.02
C ASP A 59 -16.86 -20.58 4.19
N ARG A 60 -16.46 -19.49 4.86
CA ARG A 60 -15.98 -18.26 4.20
C ARG A 60 -14.47 -18.12 4.19
N LEU A 61 -13.71 -19.07 4.74
CA LEU A 61 -12.26 -18.98 4.82
C LEU A 61 -11.61 -20.01 3.91
N ARG A 62 -10.40 -19.69 3.44
CA ARG A 62 -9.50 -20.60 2.76
C ARG A 62 -8.21 -20.76 3.53
N VAL A 63 -7.63 -21.94 3.42
CA VAL A 63 -6.26 -22.23 3.84
C VAL A 63 -5.38 -22.09 2.61
N LEU A 64 -4.46 -21.14 2.65
CA LEU A 64 -3.52 -20.85 1.57
C LEU A 64 -2.12 -21.28 1.97
N THR A 65 -1.36 -21.74 0.98
CA THR A 65 0.10 -21.82 1.07
C THR A 65 0.69 -20.72 0.20
N VAL A 66 1.55 -19.87 0.77
CA VAL A 66 2.14 -18.71 0.08
C VAL A 66 3.66 -18.75 0.11
N ASP A 67 4.29 -18.36 -0.99
CA ASP A 67 5.73 -18.15 -1.11
C ASP A 67 6.04 -16.66 -0.93
N THR A 68 6.87 -16.33 0.06
CA THR A 68 7.29 -14.96 0.41
C THR A 68 8.46 -14.44 -0.42
N GLY A 69 9.02 -15.24 -1.33
CA GLY A 69 10.08 -14.83 -2.25
C GLY A 69 11.45 -14.65 -1.59
N ASP A 70 11.61 -15.00 -0.31
CA ASP A 70 12.87 -14.93 0.43
C ASP A 70 13.62 -16.27 0.49
N GLY A 71 13.20 -17.24 -0.35
CA GLY A 71 13.82 -18.57 -0.46
C GLY A 71 13.52 -19.51 0.71
N LYS A 72 12.68 -19.08 1.66
CA LYS A 72 12.23 -19.92 2.78
C LYS A 72 11.10 -20.85 2.36
N PRO A 73 10.81 -21.90 3.15
CA PRO A 73 9.66 -22.76 2.91
C PRO A 73 8.35 -21.94 2.88
N PRO A 74 7.38 -22.34 2.03
CA PRO A 74 6.10 -21.65 1.96
C PRO A 74 5.38 -21.60 3.32
N VAL A 75 4.72 -20.47 3.57
CA VAL A 75 4.00 -20.20 4.82
C VAL A 75 2.51 -20.48 4.64
N GLN A 76 1.86 -21.00 5.68
CA GLN A 76 0.41 -21.18 5.70
C GLN A 76 -0.29 -19.90 6.18
N VAL A 77 -1.32 -19.46 5.46
CA VAL A 77 -2.13 -18.29 5.79
C VAL A 77 -3.61 -18.65 5.67
N VAL A 78 -4.44 -18.15 6.59
CA VAL A 78 -5.90 -18.24 6.49
C VAL A 78 -6.44 -16.90 6.04
N CYS A 79 -7.21 -16.88 4.95
CA CYS A 79 -7.82 -15.66 4.38
C CYS A 79 -9.21 -16.00 3.83
N GLY A 80 -10.16 -15.07 3.93
CA GLY A 80 -11.54 -15.23 3.49
C GLY A 80 -12.05 -14.07 2.68
#